data_AF-A0A257Z3E1-F1
#
_entry.id   AF-A0A257Z3E1-F1
#
_cell.length_a   1.000
_cell.length_b   1.000
_cell.length_c   1.000
_cell.angle_alpha   90.00
_cell.angle_beta   90.00
_cell.angle_gamma   90.00
#
_symmetry.space_group_name_H-M   'P 1'
#
loop_
_entity.id
_entity.type
_entity.pdbx_description
1 polymer ?
#
loop_
_entity_poly.entity_id
_entity_poly.type
_entity_poly.pdbx_seq_one_letter_code
_entity_poly.pdbx_strand_id
1 'polypeptide(L)'
;MAEERAEIFAGAAVLAVAIGFTVYAAQGAGLLADASASYPLTASFRSIEGVSVGTDVRLAGVKVGTVTDLELNPATFFADATVSVRSDVLLPVDSTILVSSEGLLGGTFVELLP
;
A
#
# COMPACT_ATOMS: atom_id res chain seq x y z
N MET A 1 20.26 42.13 -17.58
CA MET A 1 18.80 42.10 -17.79
C MET A 1 18.34 40.91 -18.62
N ALA A 2 18.81 40.70 -19.86
CA ALA A 2 18.35 39.56 -20.69
C ALA A 2 18.86 38.20 -20.18
N GLU A 3 20.13 38.12 -19.78
CA GLU A 3 20.74 36.89 -19.25
C GLU A 3 20.12 36.47 -17.92
N GLU A 4 19.96 37.40 -16.98
CA GLU A 4 19.29 37.17 -15.69
C GLU A 4 17.86 36.62 -15.84
N ARG A 5 17.09 37.12 -16.83
CA ARG A 5 15.75 36.59 -17.13
C ARG A 5 15.82 35.16 -17.66
N ALA A 6 16.79 34.84 -18.52
CA ALA A 6 16.95 33.50 -19.07
C ALA A 6 17.32 32.48 -18.00
N GLU A 7 18.17 32.85 -17.05
CA GLU A 7 18.55 32.01 -15.90
C GLU A 7 17.35 31.72 -14.99
N ILE A 8 16.54 32.74 -14.69
CA ILE A 8 15.30 32.57 -13.90
C ILE A 8 14.32 31.63 -14.62
N PHE A 9 14.13 31.79 -15.94
CA PHE A 9 13.26 30.92 -16.71
C PHE A 9 13.76 29.47 -16.76
N ALA A 10 15.07 29.28 -16.94
CA ALA A 10 15.68 27.95 -16.92
C ALA A 10 15.49 27.28 -15.55
N GLY A 11 15.74 28.01 -14.46
CA GLY A 11 15.52 27.51 -13.09
C GLY A 11 14.05 27.16 -12.82
N ALA A 12 13.13 28.02 -13.25
CA ALA A 12 11.69 27.76 -13.12
C ALA A 12 11.24 26.53 -13.92
N ALA A 13 11.76 26.33 -15.13
CA ALA A 13 11.48 25.16 -15.95
C ALA A 13 11.99 23.87 -15.28
N VAL A 14 13.21 23.89 -14.74
CA VAL A 14 13.77 22.75 -14.00
C VAL A 14 12.93 22.42 -12.77
N LEU A 15 12.52 23.43 -11.99
CA LEU A 15 11.64 23.23 -10.83
C LEU A 15 10.29 22.64 -11.24
N ALA A 16 9.68 23.11 -12.32
CA ALA A 16 8.42 22.58 -12.81
C ALA A 16 8.53 21.09 -13.20
N VAL A 17 9.62 20.72 -13.88
CA VAL A 17 9.91 19.31 -14.24
C VAL A 17 10.15 18.47 -12.99
N ALA A 18 10.92 18.98 -12.03
CA ALA A 18 11.19 18.28 -10.77
C ALA A 18 9.90 17.99 -10.00
N ILE A 19 9.02 18.99 -9.85
CA ILE A 19 7.71 18.82 -9.20
C ILE A 19 6.86 17.80 -9.96
N GLY A 20 6.80 17.89 -11.29
CA GLY A 20 6.07 16.92 -12.12
C GLY A 20 6.58 15.50 -11.93
N PHE A 21 7.90 15.31 -11.89
CA PHE A 21 8.51 14.01 -11.63
C PHE A 21 8.20 13.50 -10.22
N THR A 22 8.27 14.35 -9.19
CA THR A 22 7.91 13.97 -7.82
C THR A 22 6.45 13.50 -7.74
N VAL A 23 5.52 14.21 -8.38
CA VAL A 23 4.10 13.81 -8.40
C VAL A 23 3.89 12.50 -9.15
N TYR A 24 4.58 12.28 -10.27
CA TYR A 24 4.55 11.02 -11.00
C TYR A 24 5.09 9.85 -10.16
N ALA A 25 6.25 10.03 -9.54
CA ALA A 25 6.86 9.01 -8.69
C ALA A 25 6.00 8.70 -7.46
N ALA A 26 5.40 9.71 -6.83
CA ALA A 26 4.52 9.53 -5.68
C ALA A 26 3.22 8.78 -6.04
N GLN A 27 2.66 8.99 -7.24
CA GLN A 27 1.53 8.19 -7.74
C GLN A 27 1.94 6.74 -7.98
N GLY A 28 3.06 6.49 -8.65
CA GLY A 28 3.55 5.12 -8.91
C GLY A 28 3.91 4.36 -7.63
N ALA A 29 4.37 5.07 -6.60
CA ALA A 29 4.62 4.52 -5.27
C ALA A 29 3.36 4.37 -4.40
N GLY A 30 2.18 4.75 -4.91
CA GLY A 30 0.92 4.67 -4.16
C GLY A 30 0.79 5.67 -3.00
N LEU A 31 1.71 6.63 -2.87
CA LEU A 31 1.69 7.67 -1.82
C LEU A 31 0.57 8.69 -2.01
N LEU A 32 0.06 8.80 -3.24
CA LEU A 32 -1.06 9.66 -3.62
C LEU A 32 -2.36 8.87 -3.84
N ALA A 33 -2.41 7.59 -3.46
CA ALA A 33 -3.65 6.82 -3.49
C ALA A 33 -4.69 7.53 -2.61
N ASP A 34 -5.89 7.75 -3.18
CA ASP A 34 -6.97 8.47 -2.53
C ASP A 34 -7.15 8.00 -1.09
N ALA A 35 -7.25 8.96 -0.16
CA ALA A 35 -7.80 8.76 1.18
C ALA A 35 -9.32 8.47 1.10
N SER A 36 -9.72 7.60 0.17
CA SER A 36 -11.00 6.90 0.23
C SER A 36 -11.12 6.33 1.63
N ALA A 37 -12.28 6.56 2.26
CA ALA A 37 -12.50 6.14 3.63
C ALA A 37 -12.14 4.65 3.75
N SER A 38 -11.20 4.32 4.62
CA SER A 38 -10.79 2.96 4.91
C SER A 38 -10.89 2.71 6.40
N TYR A 39 -10.92 1.43 6.79
CA TYR A 39 -10.87 1.03 8.18
C TYR A 39 -9.73 0.04 8.40
N PRO A 40 -9.02 0.15 9.54
CA PRO A 40 -7.95 -0.78 9.88
C PRO A 40 -8.53 -2.10 10.39
N LEU A 41 -7.92 -3.20 9.99
CA LEU A 41 -8.09 -4.53 10.56
C LEU A 41 -6.73 -5.04 11.02
N THR A 42 -6.70 -5.71 12.17
CA THR A 42 -5.49 -6.31 12.71
C THR A 42 -5.64 -7.82 12.71
N ALA A 43 -4.57 -8.52 12.32
CA ALA A 43 -4.54 -9.97 12.29
C ALA A 43 -3.17 -10.49 12.71
N SER A 44 -3.16 -11.60 13.43
CA SER A 44 -1.93 -12.24 13.91
C SER A 44 -1.67 -13.53 13.15
N PHE A 45 -0.51 -13.63 12.53
CA PHE A 45 -0.11 -14.78 11.71
C PHE A 45 1.01 -15.57 12.38
N ARG A 46 0.94 -16.90 12.27
CA ARG A 46 2.05 -17.78 12.67
C ARG A 46 3.24 -17.67 11.71
N SER A 47 2.95 -17.45 10.43
CA SER A 47 3.92 -17.19 9.38
C SER A 47 3.28 -16.22 8.39
N ILE A 48 4.04 -15.19 8.00
CA ILE A 48 3.63 -14.17 7.04
C ILE A 48 4.71 -13.95 5.97
N GLU A 49 5.40 -15.04 5.63
CA GLU A 49 6.51 -15.02 4.69
C GLU A 49 6.11 -14.45 3.33
N GLY A 50 6.96 -13.60 2.76
CA GLY A 50 6.74 -12.96 1.46
C GLY A 50 5.71 -11.83 1.46
N VAL A 51 5.18 -11.44 2.62
CA VAL A 51 4.32 -10.25 2.79
C VAL A 51 5.15 -9.10 3.37
N SER A 52 4.92 -7.90 2.86
CA SER A 52 5.53 -6.66 3.34
C SER A 52 4.52 -5.52 3.40
N VAL A 53 4.90 -4.39 4.00
CA VAL A 53 4.09 -3.17 3.91
C VAL A 53 3.89 -2.81 2.44
N GLY A 54 2.64 -2.57 2.05
CA GLY A 54 2.23 -2.35 0.66
C GLY A 54 1.77 -3.60 -0.08
N THR A 55 1.87 -4.80 0.50
CA THR A 55 1.27 -6.02 -0.09
C THR A 55 -0.24 -5.85 -0.24
N ASP A 56 -0.77 -6.31 -1.38
CA ASP A 56 -2.20 -6.24 -1.69
C ASP A 56 -3.04 -7.09 -0.73
N VAL A 57 -4.16 -6.52 -0.29
CA VAL A 57 -5.24 -7.25 0.40
C VAL A 57 -6.38 -7.43 -0.59
N ARG A 58 -6.82 -8.67 -0.78
CA ARG A 58 -7.76 -9.06 -1.83
C ARG A 58 -8.96 -9.80 -1.27
N LEU A 59 -10.11 -9.56 -1.88
CA LEU A 59 -11.33 -10.33 -1.65
C LEU A 59 -11.80 -10.87 -3.00
N ALA A 60 -11.98 -12.19 -3.10
CA ALA A 60 -12.35 -12.86 -4.35
C ALA A 60 -11.42 -12.49 -5.54
N GLY A 61 -10.12 -12.31 -5.28
CA GLY A 61 -9.12 -11.93 -6.28
C GLY A 61 -9.07 -10.43 -6.62
N VAL A 62 -9.96 -9.60 -6.07
CA VAL A 62 -9.98 -8.15 -6.31
C VAL A 62 -9.29 -7.41 -5.17
N LYS A 63 -8.39 -6.48 -5.49
CA LYS A 63 -7.75 -5.61 -4.49
C LYS A 63 -8.77 -4.74 -3.78
N VAL A 64 -8.84 -4.88 -2.45
CA VAL A 64 -9.72 -4.11 -1.57
C VAL A 64 -8.94 -3.33 -0.51
N GLY A 65 -7.63 -3.54 -0.41
CA GLY A 65 -6.81 -2.91 0.60
C GLY A 65 -5.33 -3.16 0.43
N THR A 66 -4.58 -2.82 1.48
CA THR A 66 -3.13 -2.97 1.54
C THR A 66 -2.67 -3.18 2.98
N VAL A 67 -1.58 -3.93 3.15
CA VAL A 67 -0.89 -4.05 4.44
C VAL A 67 -0.22 -2.71 4.77
N THR A 68 -0.55 -2.13 5.92
CA THR A 68 -0.04 -0.83 6.35
C THR A 68 1.05 -0.93 7.40
N ASP A 69 1.05 -2.01 8.18
CA ASP A 69 2.04 -2.22 9.24
C ASP A 69 2.27 -3.71 9.49
N LEU A 70 3.47 -4.06 9.96
CA LEU A 70 3.87 -5.42 10.26
C LEU A 70 4.89 -5.46 11.39
N GLU A 71 4.55 -6.11 12.50
CA GLU A 71 5.39 -6.20 13.68
C GLU A 71 5.47 -7.65 14.21
N LEU A 72 6.64 -8.05 14.71
CA LEU A 72 6.78 -9.32 15.41
C LEU A 72 6.43 -9.11 16.89
N ASN A 73 5.40 -9.79 17.37
CA ASN A 73 5.03 -9.76 18.77
C ASN A 73 6.01 -10.61 19.61
N PRO A 74 6.80 -10.02 20.52
CA PRO A 74 7.83 -10.75 21.26
C PRO A 74 7.27 -11.68 22.35
N ALA A 75 6.00 -11.52 22.73
CA ALA A 75 5.35 -12.36 23.74
C ALA A 75 4.73 -13.62 23.13
N THR A 76 4.12 -13.50 21.95
CA THR A 76 3.43 -14.61 21.27
C THR A 76 4.25 -15.22 20.14
N PHE A 77 5.29 -14.54 19.66
CA PHE A 77 6.07 -14.84 18.46
C PHE A 77 5.24 -14.90 17.17
N PHE A 78 4.07 -14.26 17.16
CA PHE A 78 3.26 -14.11 15.95
C PHE A 78 3.60 -12.78 15.27
N ALA A 79 3.43 -12.75 13.95
CA ALA A 79 3.50 -11.50 13.20
C ALA A 79 2.13 -10.83 13.25
N ASP A 80 2.05 -9.69 13.92
CA ASP A 80 0.87 -8.84 13.99
C ASP A 80 0.91 -7.90 12.78
N ALA A 81 -0.07 -8.03 11.89
CA ALA A 81 -0.21 -7.19 10.71
C ALA A 81 -1.43 -6.29 10.85
N THR A 82 -1.26 -5.02 10.46
CA THR A 82 -2.38 -4.10 10.26
C THR A 82 -2.62 -3.93 8.77
N VAL A 83 -3.87 -4.08 8.36
CA VAL A 83 -4.31 -3.89 6.98
C VAL A 83 -5.36 -2.81 6.91
N SER A 84 -5.31 -1.99 5.87
CA SER A 84 -6.33 -1.00 5.56
C SER A 84 -7.26 -1.56 4.49
N VAL A 85 -8.56 -1.60 4.76
CA VAL A 85 -9.60 -2.07 3.83
C VAL A 85 -10.54 -0.90 3.50
N ARG A 86 -10.89 -0.76 2.23
CA ARG A 86 -11.84 0.28 1.77
C ARG A 86 -13.23 0.12 2.41
N SER A 87 -13.86 1.24 2.82
CA SER A 87 -15.09 1.24 3.64
C SER A 87 -16.35 0.81 2.90
N ASP A 88 -16.34 0.73 1.57
CA ASP A 88 -17.46 0.20 0.77
C ASP A 88 -17.51 -1.34 0.78
N VAL A 89 -16.47 -2.00 1.32
CA VAL A 89 -16.44 -3.45 1.54
C VAL A 89 -16.72 -3.71 3.02
N LEU A 90 -17.88 -4.28 3.32
CA LEU A 90 -18.25 -4.68 4.68
C LEU A 90 -18.03 -6.18 4.83
N LEU A 91 -17.14 -6.55 5.75
CA LEU A 91 -16.85 -7.94 6.08
C LEU A 91 -17.75 -8.43 7.22
N PRO A 92 -18.31 -9.65 7.13
CA PRO A 92 -18.87 -10.36 8.27
C PRO A 92 -17.90 -10.48 9.46
N VAL A 93 -18.45 -10.73 10.65
CA VAL A 93 -17.65 -10.85 11.88
C VAL A 93 -16.88 -12.18 11.96
N ASP A 94 -17.30 -13.17 11.19
CA ASP A 94 -16.70 -14.51 11.06
C ASP A 94 -15.75 -14.63 9.86
N SER A 95 -15.44 -13.51 9.21
CA SER A 95 -14.49 -13.48 8.11
C SER A 95 -13.09 -13.88 8.54
N THR A 96 -12.38 -14.53 7.62
CA THR A 96 -11.02 -15.03 7.82
C THR A 96 -10.05 -14.27 6.93
N ILE A 97 -8.84 -14.05 7.44
CA ILE A 97 -7.74 -13.44 6.71
C ILE A 97 -6.57 -14.44 6.65
N LEU A 98 -6.01 -14.62 5.46
CA LEU A 98 -4.95 -15.61 5.22
C LEU A 98 -3.92 -15.09 4.21
N VAL A 99 -2.73 -15.66 4.26
CA VAL A 99 -1.67 -15.37 3.28
C VAL A 99 -1.79 -16.36 2.13
N SER A 100 -1.85 -15.84 0.90
CA SER A 100 -2.03 -16.62 -0.32
C SER A 100 -0.97 -16.24 -1.36
N SER A 101 -0.79 -17.06 -2.38
CA SER A 101 0.20 -16.86 -3.44
C SER A 101 -0.46 -16.96 -4.81
N GLU A 102 -0.07 -16.09 -5.73
CA GLU A 102 -0.61 -16.03 -7.10
C GLU A 102 -0.13 -17.19 -8.01
N GLY A 103 0.61 -18.15 -7.47
CA GLY A 103 1.11 -19.33 -8.19
C GLY A 103 2.62 -19.34 -8.32
N LEU A 104 3.16 -20.03 -9.33
CA LEU A 104 4.58 -20.38 -9.40
C LEU A 104 5.54 -19.18 -9.51
N LEU A 105 5.11 -18.11 -10.18
CA LEU A 105 5.92 -16.91 -10.45
C LEU A 105 5.28 -15.63 -9.90
N GLY A 106 4.14 -15.78 -9.23
CA GLY A 106 3.37 -14.66 -8.74
C GLY A 106 3.79 -14.24 -7.34
N GLY A 107 3.33 -13.07 -6.92
CA GLY A 107 3.61 -12.55 -5.59
C GLY A 107 2.81 -13.25 -4.49
N THR A 108 3.14 -12.90 -3.26
CA THR A 108 2.31 -13.18 -2.08
C THR A 108 1.30 -12.04 -1.91
N PHE A 109 0.09 -12.38 -1.49
CA PHE A 109 -0.95 -11.41 -1.16
C PHE A 109 -1.73 -11.87 0.07
N VAL A 110 -2.48 -10.93 0.66
CA VAL A 110 -3.37 -11.23 1.78
C VAL A 110 -4.78 -11.41 1.23
N GLU A 111 -5.42 -12.52 1.56
CA GLU A 111 -6.76 -12.87 1.10
C GLU A 111 -7.77 -12.76 2.25
N LEU A 112 -8.89 -12.13 1.97
CA LEU A 112 -10.06 -12.02 2.84
C LEU A 112 -11.15 -12.96 2.35
N LEU A 113 -11.60 -13.83 3.23
CA LEU A 113 -12.75 -14.71 3.03
C LEU A 113 -13.90 -14.22 3.91
N PRO A 114 -15.07 -13.91 3.32
CA PRO A 114 -16.23 -13.45 4.07
C PRO A 114 -16.76 -14.53 5.01
#